data_AF-A0A845UX70-F1
#
_entry.id   AF-A0A845UX70-F1
#
_cell.length_a   1.000
_cell.length_b   1.000
_cell.length_c   1.000
_cell.angle_alpha   90.00
_cell.angle_beta   90.00
_cell.angle_gamma   90.00
#
_symmetry.space_group_name_H-M   'P 1'
#
loop_
_entity.id
_entity.type
_entity.pdbx_description
1 polymer ?
#
loop_
_entity_poly.entity_id
_entity_poly.type
_entity_poly.pdbx_seq_one_letter_code
_entity_poly.pdbx_strand_id
1 'polypeptide(L)'
;MFAKMITGLTASLVLCSAGGVAWAEDFSAASAPELSAAAIAAVEAEDGDGLLAIMQEMQSRSMYFFEGDEALCRREPPKVGLLAKPGFNFGTARTAYETFNKLQRLEEQTCTCPQAARSFEEFSVEFLGVMPEDISETDMATLREYNIENKNSVSADYRAFRNESCRDVP
;
A
#
# COMPACT_ATOMS: atom_id res chain seq x y z
N MET A 1 -53.90 -2.00 -11.10
CA MET A 1 -52.49 -2.13 -11.50
C MET A 1 -51.66 -2.30 -10.23
N PHE A 2 -50.92 -3.41 -10.21
CA PHE A 2 -50.08 -4.03 -9.17
C PHE A 2 -49.68 -3.24 -7.91
N ALA A 3 -50.19 -3.71 -6.76
CA ALA A 3 -49.56 -3.51 -5.45
C ALA A 3 -48.48 -4.59 -5.25
N LYS A 4 -47.23 -4.16 -5.02
CA LYS A 4 -46.08 -5.04 -4.80
C LYS A 4 -45.96 -5.29 -3.30
N MET A 5 -46.25 -6.53 -2.87
CA MET A 5 -45.83 -7.04 -1.57
C MET A 5 -44.30 -7.14 -1.56
N ILE A 6 -43.64 -6.58 -0.55
CA ILE A 6 -42.29 -6.97 -0.15
C ILE A 6 -42.41 -7.44 1.29
N THR A 7 -42.69 -8.72 1.44
CA THR A 7 -42.60 -9.46 2.69
C THR A 7 -41.12 -9.66 3.01
N GLY A 8 -40.74 -9.30 4.24
CA GLY A 8 -39.38 -9.42 4.74
C GLY A 8 -38.89 -10.86 4.72
N LEU A 9 -37.64 -11.05 4.29
CA LEU A 9 -36.94 -12.31 4.37
C LEU A 9 -36.04 -12.28 5.62
N THR A 10 -36.57 -12.73 6.75
CA THR A 10 -35.75 -13.11 7.91
C THR A 10 -35.13 -14.47 7.60
N ALA A 11 -33.84 -14.49 7.24
CA ALA A 11 -33.08 -15.72 7.15
C ALA A 11 -32.75 -16.21 8.57
N SER A 12 -33.55 -17.15 9.08
CA SER A 12 -33.29 -17.85 10.33
C SER A 12 -32.14 -18.83 10.13
N LEU A 13 -31.01 -18.59 10.80
CA LEU A 13 -29.91 -19.55 10.89
C LEU A 13 -30.31 -20.64 11.91
N VAL A 14 -30.56 -21.85 11.43
CA VAL A 14 -30.84 -23.02 12.28
C VAL A 14 -29.50 -23.60 12.74
N LEU A 15 -29.15 -23.40 14.01
CA LEU A 15 -28.09 -24.16 14.66
C LEU A 15 -28.64 -25.54 15.06
N CYS A 16 -28.22 -26.59 14.36
CA CYS A 16 -28.30 -27.96 14.85
C CYS A 16 -26.88 -28.46 15.16
N SER A 17 -26.57 -28.61 16.44
CA SER A 17 -25.38 -29.28 16.94
C SER A 17 -25.67 -30.77 17.15
N ALA A 18 -24.88 -31.63 16.50
CA ALA A 18 -24.39 -32.92 17.01
C ALA A 18 -23.74 -33.73 15.88
N GLY A 19 -22.42 -33.91 15.96
CA GLY A 19 -21.66 -34.81 15.10
C GLY A 19 -20.36 -34.16 14.64
N GLY A 20 -19.24 -34.71 15.10
CA GLY A 20 -17.91 -34.32 14.65
C GLY A 20 -17.77 -34.55 13.14
N VAL A 21 -18.05 -33.50 12.39
CA VAL A 21 -17.52 -33.27 11.06
C VAL A 21 -16.89 -31.90 11.22
N ALA A 22 -15.57 -31.82 11.15
CA ALA A 22 -14.90 -30.54 10.92
C ALA A 22 -15.32 -30.12 9.51
N TRP A 23 -16.42 -29.36 9.41
CA TRP A 23 -16.71 -28.62 8.19
C TRP A 23 -15.59 -27.59 8.15
N ALA A 24 -14.52 -27.89 7.42
CA ALA A 24 -13.59 -26.86 7.03
C ALA A 24 -14.42 -25.83 6.28
N GLU A 25 -14.63 -24.67 6.87
CA GLU A 25 -15.24 -23.55 6.15
C GLU A 25 -14.38 -23.35 4.90
N ASP A 26 -14.99 -23.54 3.73
CA ASP A 26 -14.27 -23.48 2.48
C ASP A 26 -14.12 -22.01 2.08
N PHE A 27 -12.96 -21.46 2.41
CA PHE A 27 -12.59 -20.09 2.12
C PHE A 27 -12.13 -19.89 0.67
N SER A 28 -12.09 -20.95 -0.17
CA SER A 28 -11.62 -20.90 -1.56
C SER A 28 -12.41 -19.95 -2.47
N ALA A 29 -13.66 -19.64 -2.10
CA ALA A 29 -14.52 -18.71 -2.83
C ALA A 29 -14.57 -17.28 -2.24
N ALA A 30 -14.04 -17.08 -1.03
CA ALA A 30 -14.05 -15.77 -0.38
C ALA A 30 -13.09 -14.79 -1.08
N SER A 31 -13.48 -13.53 -1.25
CA SER A 31 -12.60 -12.48 -1.75
C SER A 31 -11.57 -12.04 -0.70
N ALA A 32 -10.53 -11.32 -1.12
CA ALA A 32 -9.49 -10.84 -0.21
C ALA A 32 -10.03 -9.98 0.97
N PRO A 33 -10.97 -9.03 0.75
CA PRO A 33 -11.61 -8.30 1.85
C PRO A 33 -12.44 -9.18 2.79
N GLU A 34 -13.13 -10.19 2.24
CA GLU A 34 -13.95 -11.12 3.03
C GLU A 34 -13.08 -12.01 3.92
N LEU A 35 -11.92 -12.47 3.42
CA LEU A 35 -10.94 -13.21 4.21
C LEU A 35 -10.35 -12.38 5.36
N SER A 36 -10.01 -11.11 5.11
CA SER A 36 -9.52 -10.20 6.16
C SER A 36 -10.58 -9.94 7.23
N ALA A 37 -11.84 -9.73 6.84
CA ALA A 37 -12.95 -9.53 7.76
C ALA A 37 -13.24 -10.80 8.59
N ALA A 38 -13.19 -11.98 7.95
CA ALA A 38 -13.35 -13.26 8.62
C ALA A 38 -12.23 -13.52 9.65
N ALA A 39 -10.99 -13.18 9.33
CA ALA A 39 -9.86 -13.32 10.26
C ALA A 39 -10.05 -12.45 11.51
N ILE A 40 -10.54 -11.21 11.35
CA ILE A 40 -10.86 -10.31 12.47
C ILE A 40 -11.97 -10.92 13.33
N ALA A 41 -13.06 -11.36 12.72
CA ALA A 41 -14.18 -11.97 13.43
C ALA A 41 -13.79 -13.25 14.19
N ALA A 42 -12.92 -14.09 13.61
CA ALA A 42 -12.40 -15.29 14.27
C ALA A 42 -11.55 -14.95 15.50
N VAL A 43 -10.72 -13.90 15.43
CA VAL A 43 -9.96 -13.40 16.59
C VAL A 43 -10.89 -12.87 17.68
N GLU A 44 -11.90 -12.08 17.31
CA GLU A 44 -12.88 -11.52 18.26
C GLU A 44 -13.73 -12.61 18.93
N ALA A 45 -14.00 -13.70 18.22
CA ALA A 45 -14.73 -14.86 18.72
C ALA A 45 -13.85 -15.88 19.46
N GLU A 46 -12.53 -15.64 19.58
CA GLU A 46 -11.54 -16.59 20.09
C GLU A 46 -11.57 -17.96 19.38
N ASP A 47 -11.96 -17.97 18.09
CA ASP A 47 -12.05 -19.18 17.27
C ASP A 47 -10.69 -19.48 16.61
N GLY A 48 -9.87 -20.24 17.32
CA GLY A 48 -8.53 -20.63 16.86
C GLY A 48 -8.54 -21.55 15.63
N ASP A 49 -9.53 -22.43 15.50
CA ASP A 49 -9.60 -23.39 14.39
C ASP A 49 -10.08 -22.69 13.11
N GLY A 50 -11.07 -21.80 13.21
CA GLY A 50 -11.51 -20.95 12.12
C GLY A 50 -10.39 -20.00 11.66
N LEU A 51 -9.70 -19.36 12.60
CA LEU A 51 -8.56 -18.49 12.28
C LEU A 51 -7.46 -19.24 11.54
N LEU A 52 -7.13 -20.47 11.96
CA LEU A 52 -6.11 -21.28 11.28
C LEU A 52 -6.49 -21.62 9.84
N ALA A 53 -7.75 -21.99 9.58
CA ALA A 53 -8.25 -22.29 8.24
C ALA A 53 -8.20 -21.05 7.33
N ILE A 54 -8.59 -19.88 7.85
CA ILE A 54 -8.52 -18.61 7.12
C ILE A 54 -7.06 -18.26 6.81
N MET A 55 -6.15 -18.40 7.77
CA MET A 55 -4.72 -18.12 7.59
C MET A 55 -4.07 -19.04 6.54
N GLN A 56 -4.45 -20.31 6.49
CA GLN A 56 -3.98 -21.25 5.46
C GLN A 56 -4.44 -20.84 4.07
N GLU A 57 -5.69 -20.42 3.92
CA GLU A 57 -6.22 -19.93 2.64
C GLU A 57 -5.51 -18.64 2.22
N MET A 58 -5.37 -17.67 3.12
CA MET A 58 -4.63 -16.43 2.87
C MET A 58 -3.18 -16.71 2.48
N GLN A 59 -2.52 -17.67 3.15
CA GLN A 59 -1.16 -18.10 2.80
C GLN A 59 -1.10 -18.73 1.40
N SER A 60 -2.07 -19.58 1.04
CA SER A 60 -2.12 -20.25 -0.26
C SER A 60 -2.21 -19.25 -1.43
N ARG A 61 -2.83 -18.09 -1.18
CA ARG A 61 -3.00 -16.99 -2.13
C ARG A 61 -1.91 -15.94 -2.06
N SER A 62 -0.85 -16.18 -1.27
CA SER A 62 0.18 -15.19 -1.00
C SER A 62 -0.40 -13.84 -0.52
N MET A 63 -1.54 -13.89 0.19
CA MET A 63 -2.09 -12.73 0.89
C MET A 63 -1.26 -12.51 2.15
N TYR A 64 -0.05 -12.01 1.96
CA TYR A 64 0.74 -11.49 3.05
C TYR A 64 -0.04 -10.31 3.62
N PHE A 65 -0.31 -10.32 4.93
CA PHE A 65 -1.01 -9.26 5.69
C PHE A 65 -0.39 -7.85 5.55
N PHE A 66 0.65 -7.68 4.71
CA PHE A 66 1.49 -6.49 4.52
C PHE A 66 1.63 -6.03 3.06
N GLU A 67 0.85 -6.58 2.12
CA GLU A 67 0.83 -6.13 0.71
C GLU A 67 -0.44 -5.34 0.38
N GLY A 68 -0.89 -4.51 1.31
CA GLY A 68 -1.74 -3.35 0.96
C GLY A 68 -0.91 -2.25 0.27
N ASP A 69 -1.47 -1.04 0.16
CA ASP A 69 -0.80 0.19 -0.34
C ASP A 69 0.66 0.38 0.15
N GLU A 70 1.07 -0.27 1.24
CA GLU A 70 2.45 -0.40 1.69
C GLU A 70 3.47 -0.82 0.61
N ALA A 71 3.09 -1.66 -0.36
CA ALA A 71 4.00 -2.03 -1.46
C ALA A 71 4.33 -0.80 -2.31
N LEU A 72 3.33 0.05 -2.58
CA LEU A 72 3.53 1.30 -3.29
C LEU A 72 4.30 2.31 -2.44
N CYS A 73 4.05 2.33 -1.13
CA CYS A 73 4.75 3.21 -0.18
C CYS A 73 6.23 2.87 -0.01
N ARG A 74 6.65 1.64 -0.34
CA ARG A 74 8.03 1.15 -0.22
C ARG A 74 8.80 1.12 -1.54
N ARG A 75 8.24 1.66 -2.64
CA ARG A 75 8.95 1.72 -3.93
C ARG A 75 10.27 2.49 -3.77
N GLU A 76 11.36 1.86 -4.17
CA GLU A 76 12.69 2.45 -4.23
C GLU A 76 13.16 2.55 -5.69
N PRO A 77 14.21 3.36 -5.98
CA PRO A 77 14.86 3.32 -7.28
C PRO A 77 15.38 1.92 -7.62
N PRO A 78 15.34 1.48 -8.88
CA PRO A 78 15.99 0.25 -9.30
C PRO A 78 17.51 0.40 -9.19
N LYS A 79 18.19 -0.67 -8.75
CA LYS A 79 19.67 -0.72 -8.70
C LYS A 79 20.24 -1.10 -10.06
N VAL A 80 20.18 -0.17 -11.00
CA VAL A 80 20.68 -0.31 -12.39
C VAL A 80 21.66 0.81 -12.73
N GLY A 81 22.43 0.64 -13.80
CA GLY A 81 23.35 1.68 -14.31
C GLY A 81 24.27 2.27 -13.21
N LEU A 82 24.27 3.59 -13.08
CA LEU A 82 25.01 4.29 -12.02
C LEU A 82 24.46 4.04 -10.62
N LEU A 83 23.16 3.73 -10.46
CA LEU A 83 22.53 3.49 -9.17
C LEU A 83 22.89 2.12 -8.57
N ALA A 84 23.38 1.19 -9.39
CA ALA A 84 23.90 -0.10 -8.94
C ALA A 84 25.30 0.00 -8.32
N LYS A 85 26.05 1.07 -8.63
CA LYS A 85 27.44 1.22 -8.18
C LYS A 85 27.49 1.55 -6.68
N PRO A 86 28.50 1.05 -5.94
CA PRO A 86 28.73 1.46 -4.56
C PRO A 86 28.94 2.98 -4.46
N GLY A 87 28.39 3.59 -3.41
CA GLY A 87 28.53 5.03 -3.14
C GLY A 87 27.19 5.70 -2.83
N PHE A 88 27.13 7.01 -3.06
CA PHE A 88 25.99 7.84 -2.66
C PHE A 88 24.92 8.01 -3.74
N ASN A 89 25.18 7.58 -4.98
CA ASN A 89 24.29 7.84 -6.12
C ASN A 89 22.88 7.28 -5.91
N PHE A 90 22.76 6.04 -5.43
CA PHE A 90 21.47 5.46 -5.06
C PHE A 90 20.72 6.30 -4.01
N GLY A 91 21.42 6.71 -2.96
CA GLY A 91 20.84 7.53 -1.90
C GLY A 91 20.38 8.89 -2.40
N THR A 92 21.18 9.55 -3.23
CA THR A 92 20.85 10.83 -3.87
C THR A 92 19.59 10.71 -4.74
N ALA A 93 19.53 9.70 -5.60
CA ALA A 93 18.38 9.47 -6.47
C ALA A 93 17.11 9.15 -5.66
N ARG A 94 17.23 8.31 -4.62
CA ARG A 94 16.12 7.99 -3.71
C ARG A 94 15.59 9.24 -3.02
N THR A 95 16.47 10.10 -2.49
CA THR A 95 16.04 11.34 -1.82
C THR A 95 15.35 12.29 -2.79
N ALA A 96 15.86 12.45 -4.01
CA ALA A 96 15.24 13.34 -5.01
C ALA A 96 13.84 12.84 -5.39
N TYR A 97 13.72 11.54 -5.66
CA TYR A 97 12.44 10.88 -5.94
C TYR A 97 11.44 11.03 -4.78
N GLU A 98 11.87 10.80 -3.54
CA GLU A 98 11.03 11.02 -2.36
C GLU A 98 10.58 12.48 -2.22
N THR A 99 11.49 13.42 -2.43
CA THR A 99 11.19 14.86 -2.35
C THR A 99 10.20 15.28 -3.44
N PHE A 100 10.40 14.84 -4.68
CA PHE A 100 9.50 15.12 -5.79
C PHE A 100 8.09 14.62 -5.49
N ASN A 101 7.96 13.38 -5.03
CA ASN A 101 6.67 12.80 -4.73
C ASN A 101 5.98 13.46 -3.53
N LYS A 102 6.73 13.89 -2.50
CA LYS A 102 6.15 14.66 -1.38
C LYS A 102 5.56 15.98 -1.87
N LEU A 103 6.24 16.66 -2.80
CA LEU A 103 5.74 17.90 -3.38
C LEU A 103 4.42 17.64 -4.14
N GLN A 104 4.35 16.59 -4.96
CA GLN A 104 3.11 16.18 -5.62
C GLN A 104 1.97 15.94 -4.62
N ARG A 105 2.25 15.26 -3.50
CA ARG A 105 1.24 15.02 -2.45
C ARG A 105 0.77 16.30 -1.77
N LEU A 106 1.66 17.26 -1.57
CA LEU A 106 1.30 18.59 -1.07
C LEU A 106 0.39 19.33 -2.06
N GLU A 107 0.65 19.22 -3.36
CA GLU A 107 -0.20 19.84 -4.39
C GLU A 107 -1.59 19.21 -4.45
N GLU A 108 -1.67 17.88 -4.34
CA GLU A 108 -2.91 17.12 -4.38
C GLU A 108 -3.68 17.11 -3.05
N GLN A 109 -3.04 17.53 -1.96
CA GLN A 109 -3.59 17.49 -0.60
C GLN A 109 -4.09 16.10 -0.20
N THR A 110 -3.38 15.04 -0.59
CA THR A 110 -3.76 13.65 -0.29
C THR A 110 -2.89 13.00 0.79
N CYS A 111 -3.53 12.20 1.63
CA CYS A 111 -2.90 11.52 2.76
C CYS A 111 -2.23 10.18 2.40
N THR A 112 -2.36 9.74 1.14
CA THR A 112 -1.63 8.58 0.64
C THR A 112 -0.12 8.83 0.72
N CYS A 113 0.67 7.76 0.87
CA CYS A 113 2.12 7.88 0.91
C CYS A 113 2.70 8.49 -0.38
N PRO A 114 3.88 9.15 -0.30
CA PRO A 114 4.46 9.82 -1.47
C PRO A 114 4.75 8.86 -2.62
N GLN A 115 5.32 7.70 -2.34
CA GLN A 115 5.75 6.74 -3.37
C GLN A 115 4.59 6.11 -4.15
N ALA A 116 3.34 6.22 -3.66
CA ALA A 116 2.17 5.83 -4.44
C ALA A 116 1.92 6.77 -5.63
N ALA A 117 2.51 7.98 -5.65
CA ALA A 117 2.28 8.99 -6.68
C ALA A 117 2.64 8.53 -8.08
N ARG A 118 3.77 7.84 -8.18
CA ARG A 118 4.40 7.41 -9.42
C ARG A 118 5.48 6.41 -9.09
N SER A 119 5.97 5.72 -10.10
CA SER A 119 7.18 4.90 -10.06
C SER A 119 8.44 5.77 -10.16
N PHE A 120 9.60 5.18 -9.86
CA PHE A 120 10.89 5.86 -10.09
C PHE A 120 11.17 6.08 -11.58
N GLU A 121 10.72 5.19 -12.45
CA GLU A 121 10.87 5.31 -13.89
C GLU A 121 10.12 6.54 -14.42
N GLU A 122 8.85 6.70 -14.05
CA GLU A 122 8.06 7.89 -14.40
C GLU A 122 8.71 9.17 -13.87
N PHE A 123 9.20 9.16 -12.63
CA PHE A 123 9.98 10.29 -12.09
C PHE A 123 11.23 10.58 -12.93
N SER A 124 12.02 9.56 -13.28
CA SER A 124 13.26 9.74 -14.05
C SER A 124 12.98 10.31 -15.44
N VAL A 125 11.96 9.78 -16.13
CA VAL A 125 11.55 10.26 -17.46
C VAL A 125 11.00 11.68 -17.38
N GLU A 126 10.17 11.99 -16.39
CA GLU A 126 9.58 13.33 -16.25
C GLU A 126 10.60 14.39 -15.82
N PHE A 127 11.45 14.07 -14.84
CA PHE A 127 12.36 15.03 -14.22
C PHE A 127 13.70 15.15 -14.97
N LEU A 128 14.24 14.04 -15.46
CA LEU A 128 15.54 13.98 -16.12
C LEU A 128 15.45 13.74 -17.63
N GLY A 129 14.30 13.29 -18.14
CA GLY A 129 14.14 12.95 -19.56
C GLY A 129 14.76 11.62 -19.98
N VAL A 130 15.19 10.78 -19.02
CA VAL A 130 15.91 9.53 -19.28
C VAL A 130 15.39 8.37 -18.42
N MET A 131 15.62 7.14 -18.90
CA MET A 131 15.34 5.92 -18.15
C MET A 131 16.36 5.71 -17.02
N PRO A 132 16.01 4.99 -15.93
CA PRO A 132 16.92 4.79 -14.80
C PRO A 132 18.28 4.17 -15.15
N GLU A 133 18.33 3.26 -16.12
CA GLU A 133 19.55 2.61 -16.61
C GLU A 133 20.51 3.58 -17.32
N ASP A 134 19.97 4.68 -17.87
CA ASP A 134 20.69 5.65 -18.70
C ASP A 134 21.08 6.92 -17.93
N ILE A 135 20.74 7.00 -16.63
CA ILE A 135 21.13 8.11 -15.75
C ILE A 135 22.66 8.27 -15.78
N SER A 136 23.09 9.46 -16.20
CA SER A 136 24.49 9.86 -16.29
C SER A 136 24.95 10.62 -15.04
N GLU A 137 26.27 10.91 -14.94
CA GLU A 137 26.79 11.73 -13.85
C GLU A 137 26.28 13.19 -13.91
N THR A 138 25.93 13.68 -15.10
CA THR A 138 25.30 15.00 -15.27
C THR A 138 23.90 15.01 -14.67
N ASP A 139 23.11 13.98 -14.94
CA ASP A 139 21.76 13.83 -14.34
C ASP A 139 21.86 13.69 -12.82
N MET A 140 22.86 12.96 -12.34
CA MET A 140 23.14 12.88 -10.91
C MET A 140 23.51 14.25 -10.30
N ALA A 141 24.17 15.14 -11.05
CA ALA A 141 24.42 16.50 -10.57
C ALA A 141 23.11 17.29 -10.43
N THR A 142 22.21 17.20 -11.40
CA THR A 142 20.86 17.79 -11.33
C THR A 142 20.08 17.28 -10.11
N LEU A 143 20.11 15.97 -9.85
CA LEU A 143 19.46 15.39 -8.65
C LEU A 143 20.08 15.91 -7.33
N ARG A 144 21.39 16.18 -7.30
CA ARG A 144 22.07 16.75 -6.12
C ARG A 144 21.64 18.20 -5.88
N GLU A 145 21.60 19.01 -6.93
CA GLU A 145 21.13 20.40 -6.87
C GLU A 145 19.68 20.47 -6.41
N TYR A 146 18.81 19.67 -7.02
CA TYR A 146 17.40 19.56 -6.61
C TYR A 146 17.24 19.22 -5.13
N ASN A 147 18.03 18.27 -4.62
CA ASN A 147 18.01 17.91 -3.21
C ASN A 147 18.49 19.04 -2.29
N ILE A 148 19.52 19.79 -2.69
CA ILE A 148 20.04 20.93 -1.92
C ILE A 148 18.95 21.99 -1.79
N GLU A 149 18.26 22.29 -2.87
CA GLU A 149 17.25 23.35 -2.93
C GLU A 149 15.96 22.96 -2.19
N ASN A 150 15.51 21.71 -2.30
CA ASN A 150 14.13 21.36 -1.96
C ASN A 150 13.98 20.41 -0.76
N LYS A 151 14.98 19.55 -0.45
CA LYS A 151 14.76 18.42 0.46
C LYS A 151 14.24 18.84 1.83
N ASN A 152 14.83 19.89 2.41
CA ASN A 152 14.54 20.29 3.78
C ASN A 152 13.20 21.01 3.90
N SER A 153 12.90 21.96 2.99
CA SER A 153 11.63 22.69 2.96
C SER A 153 10.47 21.75 2.69
N VAL A 154 10.52 20.99 1.60
CA VAL A 154 9.46 20.04 1.23
C VAL A 154 9.23 19.00 2.33
N SER A 155 10.28 18.51 2.99
CA SER A 155 10.11 17.57 4.12
C SER A 155 9.45 18.22 5.33
N ALA A 156 9.73 19.50 5.61
CA ALA A 156 9.08 20.23 6.69
C ALA A 156 7.60 20.46 6.39
N ASP A 157 7.30 20.93 5.18
CA ASP A 157 5.93 21.23 4.73
C ASP A 157 5.08 19.95 4.67
N TYR A 158 5.62 18.88 4.09
CA TYR A 158 4.92 17.59 4.04
C TYR A 158 4.65 17.04 5.44
N ARG A 159 5.59 17.20 6.37
CA ARG A 159 5.38 16.79 7.77
C ARG A 159 4.30 17.62 8.45
N ALA A 160 4.27 18.93 8.22
CA ALA A 160 3.22 19.81 8.75
C ALA A 160 1.85 19.40 8.22
N PHE A 161 1.70 19.30 6.90
CA PHE A 161 0.49 18.82 6.23
C PHE A 161 0.01 17.47 6.79
N ARG A 162 0.90 16.48 6.89
CA ARG A 162 0.54 15.16 7.42
C ARG A 162 0.06 15.22 8.88
N ASN A 163 0.64 16.08 9.70
CA ASN A 163 0.23 16.22 11.09
C ASN A 163 -1.13 16.92 11.24
N GLU A 164 -1.42 17.89 10.37
CA GLU A 164 -2.63 18.71 10.43
C GLU A 164 -3.83 18.04 9.76
N SER A 165 -3.62 17.33 8.65
CA SER A 165 -4.69 16.89 7.76
C SER A 165 -4.85 15.38 7.65
N CYS A 166 -3.83 14.60 8.05
CA CYS A 166 -3.78 13.15 7.77
C CYS A 166 -3.59 12.27 9.00
N ARG A 167 -3.40 12.87 10.17
CA ARG A 167 -3.53 12.15 11.43
C ARG A 167 -5.00 12.29 11.84
N ASP A 168 -5.68 11.17 12.00
CA ASP A 168 -6.95 11.17 12.71
C ASP A 168 -6.69 11.81 14.08
N VAL A 169 -7.38 12.91 14.37
CA VAL A 169 -7.50 13.42 15.74
C VAL A 169 -8.23 12.30 16.51
N PRO A 170 -7.71 11.86 17.67
CA PRO A 170 -8.20 10.67 18.37
C PRO A 170 -9.72 10.66 18.57
#